data_AF-A0ABD5TR25-F1
#
_entry.id   AF-A0ABD5TR25-F1
#
_cell.length_a   1.000
_cell.length_b   1.000
_cell.length_c   1.000
_cell.angle_alpha   90.00
_cell.angle_beta   90.00
_cell.angle_gamma   90.00
#
_symmetry.space_group_name_H-M   'P 1'
#
loop_
_entity.id
_entity.type
_entity.pdbx_description
1 polymer ?
#
loop_
_entity_poly.entity_id
_entity_poly.type
_entity_poly.pdbx_seq_one_letter_code
_entity_poly.pdbx_strand_id
1 'polypeptide(L)'
;MSYNLTPAQRNVFEQLPATVSEVADALGITESTVRDHLSAINEQIPIINRDGVRYPVTELRRLESHPTNYNQTANRASKASQTKAANQHLADLNDRLTRLLDRSVPAVADGGLAYDPSNEDVVIHRSDDHIGAEVYDEFGNLVFNKDIAAERIRSVTDSVMDLIDREEKADRQFDTAHLLLGGDTVTGENIFSHQPHEIDLTIDAQIDLACELYFEQIQRLAARFDSVQVVCQAGNHGELRANGMSQEANADRIVYMMLDRMVRLSDLDNVTFIRSGATAFINFTMRNGLHRGHLRHGQNCLPHIGTASGQNKWRGWQIKHGFDIAYRGHYHEFKLEHVMNRPVLMSGSICPPSDYEESLSVWSEPAATVHGVTDDYPLAWLYPVQFRDTDSDAPDPALDGQSPMVTA
;
A
#
# COMPACT_ATOMS: atom_id res chain seq x y z
N MET A 1 31.76 -13.08 8.07
CA MET A 1 32.67 -14.26 8.05
C MET A 1 34.07 -13.77 8.39
N SER A 2 34.73 -14.33 9.40
CA SER A 2 36.13 -13.99 9.72
C SER A 2 37.04 -15.02 9.06
N TYR A 3 37.77 -14.62 8.01
CA TYR A 3 38.76 -15.48 7.36
C TYR A 3 40.01 -15.65 8.23
N ASN A 4 40.62 -16.84 8.21
CA ASN A 4 41.76 -17.17 9.06
C ASN A 4 43.07 -16.96 8.29
N LEU A 5 43.38 -15.69 8.00
CA LEU A 5 44.61 -15.27 7.33
C LEU A 5 45.71 -14.98 8.36
N THR A 6 46.93 -15.43 8.08
CA THR A 6 48.12 -15.02 8.84
C THR A 6 48.39 -13.51 8.67
N PRO A 7 49.15 -12.87 9.57
CA PRO A 7 49.48 -11.44 9.44
C PRO A 7 50.13 -11.08 8.08
N ALA A 8 51.02 -11.93 7.57
CA ALA A 8 51.67 -11.72 6.27
C ALA A 8 50.67 -11.81 5.10
N GLN A 9 49.77 -12.79 5.12
CA GLN A 9 48.71 -12.93 4.12
C GLN A 9 47.70 -11.78 4.19
N ARG A 10 47.41 -11.29 5.40
CA ARG A 10 46.53 -10.13 5.59
C ARG A 10 47.14 -8.86 4.98
N ASN A 11 48.42 -8.62 5.22
CA ASN A 11 49.12 -7.49 4.62
C ASN A 11 49.09 -7.55 3.09
N VAL A 12 49.27 -8.73 2.49
CA VAL A 12 49.14 -8.93 1.03
C VAL A 12 47.70 -8.70 0.55
N PHE A 13 46.70 -9.20 1.29
CA PHE A 13 45.29 -9.06 0.95
C PHE A 13 44.83 -7.59 0.98
N GLU A 14 45.29 -6.81 1.96
CA GLU A 14 44.96 -5.38 2.12
C GLU A 14 45.53 -4.49 1.01
N GLN A 15 46.51 -4.97 0.23
CA GLN A 15 47.04 -4.25 -0.93
C GLN A 15 46.23 -4.51 -2.21
N LEU A 16 45.26 -5.43 -2.20
CA LEU A 16 44.44 -5.70 -3.38
C LEU A 16 43.28 -4.69 -3.46
N PRO A 17 42.85 -4.26 -4.68
CA PRO A 17 43.30 -4.74 -5.99
C PRO A 17 44.62 -4.13 -6.47
N ALA A 18 45.59 -5.00 -6.81
CA ALA A 18 46.90 -4.60 -7.30
C ALA A 18 47.58 -5.73 -8.11
N THR A 19 48.59 -5.37 -8.91
CA THR A 19 49.48 -6.34 -9.57
C THR A 19 50.48 -6.94 -8.57
N VAL A 20 51.07 -8.08 -8.93
CA VAL A 20 52.09 -8.74 -8.11
C VAL A 20 53.31 -7.83 -7.86
N SER A 21 53.71 -7.02 -8.85
CA SER A 21 54.83 -6.09 -8.73
C SER A 21 54.51 -4.97 -7.75
N GLU A 22 53.32 -4.38 -7.84
CA GLU A 22 52.90 -3.29 -6.94
C GLU A 22 52.83 -3.74 -5.47
N VAL A 23 52.32 -4.95 -5.22
CA VAL A 23 52.30 -5.53 -3.86
C VAL A 23 53.71 -5.84 -3.36
N ALA A 24 54.58 -6.36 -4.24
CA ALA A 24 55.97 -6.64 -3.90
C ALA A 24 56.73 -5.38 -3.50
N ASP A 25 56.55 -4.30 -4.27
CA ASP A 25 57.16 -2.99 -4.02
C ASP A 25 56.60 -2.35 -2.73
N ALA A 26 55.28 -2.39 -2.53
CA ALA A 26 54.61 -1.81 -1.37
C ALA A 26 55.00 -2.49 -0.05
N LEU A 27 55.20 -3.82 -0.07
CA LEU A 27 55.51 -4.60 1.13
C LEU A 27 57.01 -4.90 1.28
N GLY A 28 57.84 -4.50 0.31
CA GLY A 28 59.29 -4.73 0.33
C GLY A 28 59.68 -6.22 0.30
N ILE A 29 58.88 -7.05 -0.39
CA ILE A 29 59.09 -8.51 -0.50
C ILE A 29 59.24 -8.92 -1.96
N THR A 30 59.72 -10.14 -2.22
CA THR A 30 59.87 -10.62 -3.60
C THR A 30 58.52 -10.96 -4.22
N GLU A 31 58.39 -10.79 -5.54
CA GLU A 31 57.18 -11.21 -6.25
C GLU A 31 56.85 -12.70 -6.10
N SER A 32 57.87 -13.56 -5.90
CA SER A 32 57.64 -14.99 -5.61
C SER A 32 56.89 -15.17 -4.29
N THR A 33 57.31 -14.43 -3.26
CA THR A 33 56.67 -14.44 -1.94
C THR A 33 55.24 -13.91 -2.01
N VAL A 34 54.99 -12.88 -2.81
CA VAL A 34 53.63 -12.37 -3.09
C VAL A 34 52.77 -13.44 -3.76
N ARG A 35 53.28 -14.14 -4.79
CA ARG A 35 52.55 -15.22 -5.48
C ARG A 35 52.20 -16.37 -4.53
N ASP A 36 53.10 -16.75 -3.64
CA ASP A 36 52.87 -17.80 -2.64
C ASP A 36 51.78 -17.39 -1.64
N HIS A 37 51.81 -16.14 -1.14
CA HIS A 37 50.77 -15.60 -0.28
C HIS A 37 49.42 -15.50 -0.99
N LEU A 38 49.39 -15.02 -2.24
CA LEU A 38 48.16 -14.96 -3.04
C LEU A 38 47.60 -16.36 -3.29
N SER A 39 48.43 -17.37 -3.51
CA SER A 39 48.00 -18.76 -3.66
C SER A 39 47.31 -19.25 -2.38
N ALA A 40 47.93 -19.03 -1.22
CA ALA A 40 47.37 -19.44 0.06
C ALA A 40 46.10 -18.64 0.45
N ILE A 41 46.02 -17.36 0.07
CA ILE A 41 44.80 -16.57 0.26
C ILE A 41 43.70 -17.11 -0.67
N ASN A 42 44.01 -17.45 -1.92
CA ASN A 42 43.06 -17.96 -2.92
C ASN A 42 42.36 -19.26 -2.49
N GLU A 43 43.02 -20.08 -1.67
CA GLU A 43 42.41 -21.28 -1.06
C GLU A 43 41.26 -20.94 -0.10
N GLN A 44 41.26 -19.75 0.53
CA GLN A 44 40.24 -19.32 1.48
C GLN A 44 39.29 -18.26 0.91
N ILE A 45 39.82 -17.34 0.11
CA ILE A 45 39.12 -16.22 -0.53
C ILE A 45 39.52 -16.24 -1.99
N PRO A 46 38.63 -16.65 -2.92
CA PRO A 46 38.96 -16.70 -4.33
C PRO A 46 39.48 -15.34 -4.85
N ILE A 47 40.59 -15.36 -5.58
CA ILE A 47 41.24 -14.21 -6.19
C ILE A 47 41.23 -14.39 -7.70
N ILE A 48 40.71 -13.41 -8.43
CA ILE A 48 40.69 -13.39 -9.89
C ILE A 48 41.81 -12.49 -10.40
N ASN A 49 42.48 -12.91 -11.47
CA ASN A 49 43.46 -12.10 -12.19
C ASN A 49 42.81 -11.51 -13.45
N ARG A 50 42.84 -10.19 -13.60
CA ARG A 50 42.41 -9.49 -14.82
C ARG A 50 43.51 -8.55 -15.26
N ASP A 51 44.02 -8.79 -16.45
CA ASP A 51 45.06 -7.96 -17.08
C ASP A 51 46.28 -7.70 -16.17
N GLY A 52 46.60 -8.66 -15.30
CA GLY A 52 47.74 -8.58 -14.36
C GLY A 52 47.38 -8.08 -12.96
N VAL A 53 46.20 -7.47 -12.78
CA VAL A 53 45.70 -6.98 -11.49
C VAL A 53 44.90 -8.09 -10.78
N ARG A 54 45.18 -8.30 -9.50
CA ARG A 54 44.55 -9.34 -8.67
C ARG A 54 43.44 -8.74 -7.84
N TYR A 55 42.26 -9.32 -7.91
CA TYR A 55 41.06 -8.87 -7.20
C TYR A 55 40.52 -9.98 -6.31
N PRO A 56 40.15 -9.69 -5.06
CA PRO A 56 39.28 -10.57 -4.28
C PRO A 56 37.93 -10.71 -4.99
N VAL A 57 37.38 -11.92 -5.12
CA VAL A 57 36.04 -12.15 -5.72
C VAL A 57 34.95 -11.34 -5.03
N THR A 58 35.10 -11.07 -3.74
CA THR A 58 34.20 -10.22 -2.96
C THR A 58 34.16 -8.77 -3.45
N GLU A 59 35.26 -8.25 -3.99
CA GLU A 59 35.35 -6.89 -4.55
C GLU A 59 34.92 -6.84 -6.02
N LEU A 60 35.27 -7.86 -6.82
CA LEU A 60 34.78 -7.97 -8.21
C LEU A 60 33.26 -8.12 -8.26
N ARG A 61 32.62 -8.79 -7.29
CA ARG A 61 31.16 -8.82 -7.19
C ARG A 61 30.51 -7.45 -7.01
N ARG A 62 31.25 -6.45 -6.49
CA ARG A 62 30.80 -5.06 -6.34
C ARG A 62 31.18 -4.18 -7.54
N LEU A 63 32.30 -4.48 -8.20
CA LEU A 63 32.81 -3.72 -9.35
C LEU A 63 32.24 -4.17 -10.71
N GLU A 64 31.83 -5.43 -10.84
CA GLU A 64 31.28 -6.03 -12.07
C GLU A 64 29.81 -6.42 -11.99
N SER A 65 29.18 -6.19 -10.85
CA SER A 65 27.73 -6.12 -10.85
C SER A 65 27.34 -4.99 -11.79
N HIS A 66 26.62 -5.31 -12.86
CA HIS A 66 25.78 -4.30 -13.51
C HIS A 66 25.01 -3.58 -12.39
N PRO A 67 24.79 -2.25 -12.45
CA PRO A 67 24.08 -1.55 -11.36
C PRO A 67 22.71 -2.15 -11.01
N THR A 68 22.13 -2.98 -11.88
CA THR A 68 20.89 -3.75 -11.70
C THR A 68 21.06 -5.19 -11.17
N ASN A 69 22.29 -5.65 -10.92
CA ASN A 69 22.53 -7.01 -10.41
C ASN A 69 22.23 -7.06 -8.91
N TYR A 70 20.99 -7.44 -8.60
CA TYR A 70 20.51 -7.60 -7.24
C TYR A 70 21.05 -8.90 -6.60
N ASN A 71 22.00 -8.77 -5.67
CA ASN A 71 22.60 -9.88 -4.95
C ASN A 71 21.99 -9.99 -3.54
N GLN A 72 20.77 -10.51 -3.42
CA GLN A 72 20.11 -10.70 -2.13
C GLN A 72 20.78 -11.81 -1.28
N THR A 73 20.86 -11.60 0.03
CA THR A 73 21.28 -12.63 0.97
C THR A 73 20.04 -13.45 1.37
N ALA A 74 19.94 -14.70 0.92
CA ALA A 74 18.77 -15.53 1.21
C ALA A 74 18.61 -15.75 2.72
N ASN A 75 17.61 -15.11 3.32
CA ASN A 75 17.27 -15.27 4.73
C ASN A 75 16.49 -16.59 4.93
N ARG A 76 17.18 -17.63 5.40
CA ARG A 76 16.62 -18.96 5.67
C ARG A 76 16.28 -19.13 7.15
N ALA A 77 15.34 -18.34 7.67
CA ALA A 77 14.70 -18.63 8.97
C ALA A 77 13.40 -19.41 8.73
N SER A 78 13.07 -20.38 9.59
CA SER A 78 11.89 -21.23 9.42
C SER A 78 10.59 -20.46 9.72
N LYS A 79 10.02 -19.83 8.68
CA LYS A 79 8.80 -19.01 8.71
C LYS A 79 7.60 -19.67 9.42
N ALA A 80 7.47 -21.00 9.36
CA ALA A 80 6.24 -21.71 9.74
C ALA A 80 5.82 -21.65 11.23
N SER A 81 6.76 -21.55 12.19
CA SER A 81 6.38 -21.54 13.62
C SER A 81 5.96 -20.15 14.13
N GLN A 82 6.56 -19.10 13.56
CA GLN A 82 6.24 -17.69 13.87
C GLN A 82 4.84 -17.33 13.39
N THR A 83 4.45 -17.79 12.20
CA THR A 83 3.11 -17.58 11.62
C THR A 83 1.97 -18.14 12.49
N LYS A 84 2.17 -19.29 13.17
CA LYS A 84 1.11 -19.89 14.00
C LYS A 84 0.82 -19.07 15.26
N ALA A 85 1.86 -18.57 15.92
CA ALA A 85 1.71 -17.75 17.11
C ALA A 85 1.08 -16.38 16.78
N ALA A 86 1.52 -15.75 15.69
CA ALA A 86 0.93 -14.51 15.19
C ALA A 86 -0.56 -14.68 14.85
N ASN A 87 -0.92 -15.75 14.13
CA ASN A 87 -2.33 -16.04 13.82
C ASN A 87 -3.19 -16.24 15.08
N GLN A 88 -2.69 -16.93 16.11
CA GLN A 88 -3.42 -17.11 17.36
C GLN A 88 -3.62 -15.80 18.11
N HIS A 89 -2.57 -14.97 18.20
CA HIS A 89 -2.63 -13.64 18.82
C HIS A 89 -3.69 -12.76 18.16
N LEU A 90 -3.72 -12.71 16.83
CA LEU A 90 -4.71 -11.93 16.09
C LEU A 90 -6.13 -12.47 16.25
N ALA A 91 -6.31 -13.78 16.35
CA ALA A 91 -7.61 -14.37 16.67
C ALA A 91 -8.09 -13.98 18.08
N ASP A 92 -7.21 -14.05 19.08
CA ASP A 92 -7.51 -13.63 20.45
C ASP A 92 -7.86 -12.13 20.51
N LEU A 93 -7.17 -11.30 19.71
CA LEU A 93 -7.44 -9.88 19.56
C LEU A 93 -8.81 -9.62 18.91
N ASN A 94 -9.13 -10.30 17.81
CA ASN A 94 -10.44 -10.25 17.17
C ASN A 94 -11.57 -10.60 18.16
N ASP A 95 -11.41 -11.69 18.91
CA ASP A 95 -12.41 -12.14 19.87
C ASP A 95 -12.60 -11.14 21.02
N ARG A 96 -11.49 -10.55 21.49
CA ARG A 96 -11.52 -9.50 22.49
C ARG A 96 -12.23 -8.26 21.98
N LEU A 97 -11.91 -7.79 20.78
CA LEU A 97 -12.55 -6.62 20.17
C LEU A 97 -14.04 -6.85 19.93
N THR A 98 -14.44 -8.07 19.55
CA THR A 98 -15.84 -8.44 19.33
C THR A 98 -16.64 -8.26 20.63
N ARG A 99 -16.16 -8.89 21.72
CA ARG A 99 -16.79 -8.75 23.05
C ARG A 99 -16.89 -7.30 23.54
N LEU A 100 -15.89 -6.50 23.18
CA LEU A 100 -15.79 -5.10 23.55
C LEU A 100 -16.79 -4.23 22.77
N LEU A 101 -16.97 -4.49 21.47
CA LEU A 101 -17.91 -3.78 20.62
C LEU A 101 -19.36 -4.17 20.91
N ASP A 102 -19.63 -5.46 21.17
CA ASP A 102 -20.97 -5.98 21.54
C ASP A 102 -21.52 -5.35 22.83
N ARG A 103 -20.64 -4.79 23.67
CA ARG A 103 -20.99 -4.14 24.95
C ARG A 103 -20.95 -2.62 24.89
N SER A 104 -20.80 -2.04 23.70
CA SER A 104 -20.74 -0.60 23.50
C SER A 104 -21.87 -0.15 22.58
N VAL A 105 -22.33 1.09 22.76
CA VAL A 105 -23.30 1.70 21.85
C VAL A 105 -22.65 1.81 20.46
N PRO A 106 -23.32 1.37 19.38
CA PRO A 106 -22.81 1.54 18.02
C PRO A 106 -22.55 3.02 17.67
N ALA A 107 -21.49 3.29 16.92
CA ALA A 107 -21.24 4.61 16.36
C ALA A 107 -22.25 4.88 15.23
N VAL A 108 -23.19 5.77 15.51
CA VAL A 108 -24.23 6.23 14.58
C VAL A 108 -24.30 7.74 14.74
N ALA A 109 -24.22 8.47 13.63
CA ALA A 109 -24.24 9.92 13.64
C ALA A 109 -25.53 10.46 14.24
N ASP A 110 -25.42 11.49 15.08
CA ASP A 110 -26.55 12.27 15.59
C ASP A 110 -27.22 13.01 14.43
N GLY A 111 -28.43 12.58 14.06
CA GLY A 111 -29.11 13.04 12.85
C GLY A 111 -28.94 12.13 11.63
N GLY A 112 -28.13 11.07 11.75
CA GLY A 112 -27.96 10.04 10.72
C GLY A 112 -27.35 10.61 9.43
N LEU A 113 -28.04 10.42 8.31
CA LEU A 113 -27.65 10.92 7.00
C LEU A 113 -28.57 12.07 6.55
N ALA A 114 -28.98 12.94 7.49
CA ALA A 114 -29.74 14.14 7.15
C ALA A 114 -28.94 15.02 6.19
N TYR A 115 -29.62 15.61 5.22
CA TYR A 115 -29.00 16.32 4.11
C TYR A 115 -29.91 17.43 3.55
N ASP A 116 -29.36 18.40 2.83
CA ASP A 116 -30.11 19.40 2.05
C ASP A 116 -30.18 18.97 0.57
N PRO A 117 -31.37 18.90 -0.06
CA PRO A 117 -31.50 18.52 -1.47
C PRO A 117 -30.73 19.38 -2.47
N SER A 118 -30.32 20.60 -2.10
CA SER A 118 -29.47 21.47 -2.91
C SER A 118 -27.97 21.19 -2.78
N ASN A 119 -27.57 20.43 -1.77
CA ASN A 119 -26.20 20.01 -1.51
C ASN A 119 -25.96 18.59 -2.06
N GLU A 120 -24.70 18.13 -2.02
CA GLU A 120 -24.28 16.81 -2.49
C GLU A 120 -23.64 15.99 -1.36
N ASP A 121 -23.47 14.68 -1.55
CA ASP A 121 -22.56 13.89 -0.70
C ASP A 121 -21.24 13.65 -1.46
N VAL A 122 -20.15 13.45 -0.73
CA VAL A 122 -18.87 13.00 -1.28
C VAL A 122 -18.58 11.56 -0.89
N VAL A 123 -18.05 10.77 -1.81
CA VAL A 123 -17.57 9.42 -1.55
C VAL A 123 -16.08 9.34 -1.82
N ILE A 124 -15.34 8.79 -0.86
CA ILE A 124 -13.91 8.53 -0.94
C ILE A 124 -13.74 7.02 -0.85
N HIS A 125 -13.32 6.37 -1.93
CA HIS A 125 -13.09 4.92 -1.93
C HIS A 125 -11.59 4.62 -1.91
N ARG A 126 -11.18 3.90 -0.87
CA ARG A 126 -9.82 3.44 -0.57
C ARG A 126 -9.80 1.93 -0.54
N SER A 127 -8.83 1.32 -1.22
CA SER A 127 -8.64 -0.13 -1.24
C SER A 127 -7.19 -0.42 -1.60
N ASP A 128 -6.71 -1.60 -1.22
CA ASP A 128 -5.39 -2.11 -1.63
C ASP A 128 -4.25 -1.18 -1.19
N ASP A 129 -4.29 -0.69 0.05
CA ASP A 129 -3.25 0.22 0.54
C ASP A 129 -1.94 -0.47 0.87
N HIS A 130 -1.99 -1.77 1.19
CA HIS A 130 -0.83 -2.62 1.50
C HIS A 130 0.16 -1.97 2.48
N ILE A 131 -0.36 -1.46 3.61
CA ILE A 131 0.47 -0.94 4.69
C ILE A 131 1.34 -2.10 5.23
N GLY A 132 2.66 -1.94 5.12
CA GLY A 132 3.65 -2.95 5.51
C GLY A 132 4.45 -3.58 4.36
N ALA A 133 4.12 -3.24 3.10
CA ALA A 133 4.86 -3.70 1.94
C ALA A 133 6.11 -2.84 1.70
N GLU A 134 7.24 -3.46 1.37
CA GLU A 134 8.33 -2.80 0.65
C GLU A 134 8.30 -3.17 -0.83
N VAL A 135 8.35 -2.15 -1.69
CA VAL A 135 8.47 -2.31 -3.14
C VAL A 135 9.72 -1.56 -3.59
N TYR A 136 10.48 -2.22 -4.46
CA TYR A 136 11.68 -1.67 -5.07
C TYR A 136 11.50 -1.63 -6.59
N ASP A 137 12.08 -0.62 -7.25
CA ASP A 137 12.11 -0.54 -8.71
C ASP A 137 13.14 -1.51 -9.33
N GLU A 138 13.24 -1.51 -10.67
CA GLU A 138 14.18 -2.38 -11.40
C GLU A 138 15.67 -2.07 -11.14
N PHE A 139 15.95 -0.94 -10.47
CA PHE A 139 17.29 -0.50 -10.07
C PHE A 139 17.57 -0.80 -8.59
N GLY A 140 16.60 -1.34 -7.85
CA GLY A 140 16.70 -1.62 -6.42
C GLY A 140 16.51 -0.39 -5.53
N ASN A 141 15.95 0.72 -6.05
CA ASN A 141 15.56 1.85 -5.24
C ASN A 141 14.22 1.57 -4.56
N LEU A 142 14.10 1.94 -3.29
CA LEU A 142 12.85 1.81 -2.54
C LEU A 142 11.81 2.80 -3.08
N VAL A 143 10.70 2.30 -3.61
CA VAL A 143 9.60 3.11 -4.18
C VAL A 143 8.31 3.06 -3.36
N PHE A 144 8.23 2.12 -2.40
CA PHE A 144 7.13 2.06 -1.45
C PHE A 144 7.59 1.40 -0.15
N ASN A 145 7.19 1.98 0.97
CA ASN A 145 7.34 1.44 2.33
C ASN A 145 6.25 2.06 3.22
N LYS A 146 6.26 1.77 4.52
CA LYS A 146 5.31 2.38 5.48
C LYS A 146 5.27 3.91 5.48
N ASP A 147 6.42 4.58 5.28
CA ASP A 147 6.51 6.03 5.37
C ASP A 147 5.88 6.68 4.13
N ILE A 148 6.18 6.14 2.96
CA ILE A 148 5.54 6.51 1.69
C ILE A 148 4.04 6.18 1.72
N ALA A 149 3.64 5.05 2.29
CA ALA A 149 2.23 4.70 2.46
C ALA A 149 1.49 5.72 3.34
N ALA A 150 2.08 6.10 4.48
CA ALA A 150 1.54 7.12 5.37
C ALA A 150 1.41 8.49 4.70
N GLU A 151 2.44 8.91 3.97
CA GLU A 151 2.42 10.14 3.18
C GLU A 151 1.31 10.10 2.13
N ARG A 152 1.23 9.03 1.33
CA ARG A 152 0.19 8.88 0.30
C ARG A 152 -1.21 8.89 0.91
N ILE A 153 -1.46 8.19 2.03
CA ILE A 153 -2.76 8.23 2.71
C ILE A 153 -3.15 9.65 3.13
N ARG A 154 -2.21 10.42 3.70
CA ARG A 154 -2.43 11.82 4.08
C ARG A 154 -2.68 12.72 2.86
N SER A 155 -1.88 12.57 1.81
CA SER A 155 -2.01 13.32 0.56
C SER A 155 -3.36 13.08 -0.13
N VAL A 156 -3.96 11.89 -0.02
CA VAL A 156 -5.35 11.69 -0.48
C VAL A 156 -6.31 12.57 0.30
N THR A 157 -6.17 12.61 1.62
CA THR A 157 -7.04 13.42 2.47
C THR A 157 -6.88 14.90 2.12
N ASP A 158 -5.66 15.38 1.96
CA ASP A 158 -5.37 16.75 1.55
C ASP A 158 -5.99 17.08 0.19
N SER A 159 -5.78 16.21 -0.80
CA SER A 159 -6.34 16.38 -2.15
C SER A 159 -7.87 16.42 -2.16
N VAL A 160 -8.52 15.63 -1.30
CA VAL A 160 -9.98 15.64 -1.16
C VAL A 160 -10.43 16.96 -0.52
N MET A 161 -9.77 17.43 0.53
CA MET A 161 -10.10 18.72 1.16
C MET A 161 -9.91 19.89 0.19
N ASP A 162 -8.81 19.91 -0.56
CA ASP A 162 -8.54 20.91 -1.59
C ASP A 162 -9.59 20.90 -2.71
N LEU A 163 -10.04 19.71 -3.11
CA LEU A 163 -11.13 19.54 -4.07
C LEU A 163 -12.43 20.15 -3.52
N ILE A 164 -12.81 19.80 -2.29
CA ILE A 164 -14.02 20.32 -1.64
C ILE A 164 -13.96 21.85 -1.55
N ASP A 165 -12.85 22.41 -1.08
CA ASP A 165 -12.66 23.85 -0.97
C ASP A 165 -12.73 24.57 -2.33
N ARG A 166 -12.32 23.89 -3.41
CA ARG A 166 -12.46 24.41 -4.77
C ARG A 166 -13.91 24.38 -5.25
N GLU A 167 -14.62 23.29 -5.03
CA GLU A 167 -16.02 23.13 -5.45
C GLU A 167 -16.96 24.06 -4.65
N GLU A 168 -16.69 24.30 -3.37
CA GLU A 168 -17.44 25.27 -2.56
C GLU A 168 -17.27 26.72 -3.01
N LYS A 169 -16.08 27.09 -3.51
CA LYS A 169 -15.88 28.39 -4.17
C LYS A 169 -16.72 28.53 -5.44
N ALA A 170 -17.19 27.43 -6.01
CA ALA A 170 -18.14 27.37 -7.11
C ALA A 170 -19.60 27.17 -6.64
N ASP A 171 -19.89 27.43 -5.36
CA ASP A 171 -21.23 27.37 -4.74
C ASP A 171 -21.83 25.96 -4.68
N ARG A 172 -20.98 24.93 -4.61
CA ARG A 172 -21.39 23.54 -4.36
C ARG A 172 -21.10 23.16 -2.93
N GLN A 173 -22.11 22.80 -2.17
CA GLN A 173 -21.99 22.42 -0.77
C GLN A 173 -22.12 20.91 -0.60
N PHE A 174 -21.55 20.38 0.49
CA PHE A 174 -21.54 18.94 0.75
C PHE A 174 -21.98 18.62 2.18
N ASP A 175 -22.95 17.71 2.33
CA ASP A 175 -23.52 17.36 3.64
C ASP A 175 -22.77 16.20 4.30
N THR A 176 -22.56 15.12 3.53
CA THR A 176 -22.04 13.85 4.05
C THR A 176 -20.78 13.41 3.32
N ALA A 177 -19.79 12.93 4.08
CA ALA A 177 -18.66 12.17 3.54
C ALA A 177 -18.82 10.67 3.78
N HIS A 178 -18.82 9.88 2.70
CA HIS A 178 -18.78 8.42 2.75
C HIS A 178 -17.33 7.94 2.52
N LEU A 179 -16.66 7.51 3.59
CA LEU A 179 -15.35 6.87 3.51
C LEU A 179 -15.52 5.35 3.36
N LEU A 180 -15.21 4.83 2.18
CA LEU A 180 -15.31 3.40 1.88
C LEU A 180 -13.92 2.77 1.96
N LEU A 181 -13.72 1.84 2.90
CA LEU A 181 -12.50 1.05 3.06
C LEU A 181 -12.74 -0.35 2.47
N GLY A 182 -12.24 -0.57 1.26
CA GLY A 182 -12.53 -1.71 0.38
C GLY A 182 -11.70 -2.97 0.60
N GLY A 183 -10.77 -2.97 1.56
CA GLY A 183 -9.96 -4.13 1.91
C GLY A 183 -8.53 -4.04 1.41
N ASP A 184 -7.70 -5.01 1.83
CA ASP A 184 -6.25 -5.02 1.64
C ASP A 184 -5.62 -3.73 2.18
N THR A 185 -6.06 -3.32 3.37
CA THR A 185 -5.51 -2.17 4.09
C THR A 185 -4.10 -2.48 4.57
N VAL A 186 -3.91 -3.67 5.14
CA VAL A 186 -2.59 -4.18 5.56
C VAL A 186 -2.09 -5.23 4.58
N THR A 187 -0.77 -5.31 4.40
CA THR A 187 -0.14 -6.32 3.53
C THR A 187 -0.28 -7.73 4.09
N GLY A 188 -0.32 -7.86 5.42
CA GLY A 188 -0.31 -9.14 6.11
C GLY A 188 1.10 -9.76 6.24
N GLU A 189 1.18 -10.92 6.89
CA GLU A 189 2.44 -11.68 7.05
C GLU A 189 2.55 -12.88 6.10
N ASN A 190 1.43 -13.33 5.54
CA ASN A 190 1.36 -14.48 4.63
C ASN A 190 1.38 -14.02 3.18
N ILE A 191 2.48 -13.40 2.78
CA ILE A 191 2.70 -13.10 1.38
C ILE A 191 2.98 -14.45 0.69
N PHE A 192 2.13 -14.84 -0.26
CA PHE A 192 2.10 -16.14 -0.91
C PHE A 192 3.50 -16.66 -1.29
N SER A 193 3.68 -17.98 -1.36
CA SER A 193 4.97 -18.69 -1.57
C SER A 193 5.79 -18.28 -2.81
N HIS A 194 5.28 -17.38 -3.65
CA HIS A 194 5.89 -16.88 -4.88
C HIS A 194 6.37 -15.43 -4.80
N GLN A 195 6.17 -14.74 -3.68
CA GLN A 195 6.54 -13.34 -3.50
C GLN A 195 7.65 -13.22 -2.45
N PRO A 196 8.89 -12.89 -2.85
CA PRO A 196 9.90 -12.40 -1.92
C PRO A 196 9.71 -10.88 -1.71
N HIS A 197 8.52 -10.44 -1.25
CA HIS A 197 8.38 -9.05 -0.82
C HIS A 197 8.90 -8.91 0.61
N GLU A 198 9.80 -7.96 0.79
CA GLU A 198 10.38 -7.59 2.08
C GLU A 198 9.27 -6.87 2.86
N ILE A 199 8.81 -7.45 3.97
CA ILE A 199 7.85 -6.81 4.88
C ILE A 199 8.67 -5.93 5.82
N ASP A 200 8.34 -4.64 5.93
CA ASP A 200 9.03 -3.70 6.83
C ASP A 200 8.42 -3.64 8.24
N LEU A 201 7.19 -4.14 8.39
CA LEU A 201 6.40 -4.07 9.63
C LEU A 201 5.84 -5.43 10.05
N THR A 202 5.97 -5.75 11.35
CA THR A 202 5.18 -6.82 11.97
C THR A 202 3.68 -6.56 11.81
N ILE A 203 2.84 -7.59 11.80
CA ILE A 203 1.38 -7.40 11.62
C ILE A 203 0.74 -6.43 12.61
N ASP A 204 1.16 -6.44 13.88
CA ASP A 204 0.66 -5.50 14.88
C ASP A 204 1.00 -4.05 14.51
N ALA A 205 2.21 -3.82 14.02
CA ALA A 205 2.65 -2.49 13.57
C ALA A 205 1.95 -2.02 12.28
N GLN A 206 1.61 -2.95 11.38
CA GLN A 206 0.76 -2.64 10.21
C GLN A 206 -0.65 -2.20 10.69
N ILE A 207 -1.23 -2.93 11.64
CA ILE A 207 -2.54 -2.63 12.24
C ILE A 207 -2.53 -1.28 12.95
N ASP A 208 -1.52 -1.02 13.78
CA ASP A 208 -1.39 0.23 14.54
C ASP A 208 -1.28 1.43 13.60
N LEU A 209 -0.41 1.36 12.59
CA LEU A 209 -0.24 2.43 11.60
C LEU A 209 -1.52 2.67 10.78
N ALA A 210 -2.19 1.60 10.35
CA ALA A 210 -3.47 1.71 9.66
C ALA A 210 -4.53 2.41 10.54
N CYS A 211 -4.62 2.03 11.82
CA CYS A 211 -5.55 2.67 12.76
C CYS A 211 -5.22 4.15 12.97
N GLU A 212 -3.95 4.51 13.11
CA GLU A 212 -3.52 5.91 13.25
C GLU A 212 -3.95 6.74 12.03
N LEU A 213 -3.56 6.32 10.83
CA LEU A 213 -3.78 7.08 9.60
C LEU A 213 -5.26 7.21 9.26
N TYR A 214 -6.03 6.12 9.39
CA TYR A 214 -7.45 6.17 9.08
C TYR A 214 -8.27 6.88 10.15
N PHE A 215 -7.87 6.82 11.42
CA PHE A 215 -8.51 7.63 12.45
C PHE A 215 -8.24 9.12 12.25
N GLU A 216 -7.01 9.50 11.87
CA GLU A 216 -6.66 10.87 11.47
C GLU A 216 -7.56 11.36 10.33
N GLN A 217 -7.73 10.54 9.28
CA GLN A 217 -8.62 10.86 8.15
C GLN A 217 -10.08 11.00 8.60
N ILE A 218 -10.59 10.09 9.43
CA ILE A 218 -11.96 10.17 9.96
C ILE A 218 -12.17 11.45 10.78
N GLN A 219 -11.21 11.83 11.63
CA GLN A 219 -11.29 13.08 12.41
C GLN A 219 -11.35 14.31 11.51
N ARG A 220 -10.53 14.33 10.45
CA ARG A 220 -10.52 15.45 9.48
C ARG A 220 -11.83 15.55 8.70
N LEU A 221 -12.41 14.42 8.29
CA LEU A 221 -13.73 14.39 7.66
C LEU A 221 -14.82 14.82 8.65
N ALA A 222 -14.80 14.31 9.88
CA ALA A 222 -15.80 14.64 10.89
C ALA A 222 -15.75 16.12 11.32
N ALA A 223 -14.59 16.76 11.24
CA ALA A 223 -14.47 18.20 11.45
C ALA A 223 -15.04 19.04 10.29
N ARG A 224 -15.20 18.45 9.10
CA ARG A 224 -15.56 19.16 7.87
C ARG A 224 -17.02 18.98 7.45
N PHE A 225 -17.59 17.81 7.72
CA PHE A 225 -18.92 17.40 7.26
C PHE A 225 -19.90 17.27 8.42
N ASP A 226 -21.17 17.57 8.14
CA ASP A 226 -22.25 17.40 9.12
C ASP A 226 -22.47 15.93 9.47
N SER A 227 -22.18 15.02 8.53
CA SER A 227 -22.18 13.58 8.78
C SER A 227 -21.05 12.86 8.06
N VAL A 228 -20.49 11.84 8.70
CA VAL A 228 -19.51 10.94 8.10
C VAL A 228 -19.99 9.50 8.21
N GLN A 229 -19.97 8.78 7.11
CA GLN A 229 -20.23 7.34 7.10
C GLN A 229 -18.96 6.59 6.69
N VAL A 230 -18.44 5.78 7.60
CA VAL A 230 -17.32 4.87 7.31
C VAL A 230 -17.88 3.48 7.01
N VAL A 231 -17.55 2.92 5.86
CA VAL A 231 -18.04 1.61 5.42
C VAL A 231 -16.86 0.71 5.09
N CYS A 232 -16.71 -0.38 5.84
CA CYS A 232 -15.53 -1.24 5.75
C CYS A 232 -15.86 -2.64 5.24
N GLN A 233 -15.08 -3.09 4.27
CA GLN A 233 -15.04 -4.46 3.76
C GLN A 233 -13.60 -4.97 3.84
N ALA A 234 -13.40 -6.16 4.41
CA ALA A 234 -12.08 -6.78 4.46
C ALA A 234 -11.67 -7.36 3.08
N GLY A 235 -10.37 -7.30 2.79
CA GLY A 235 -9.74 -7.93 1.64
C GLY A 235 -9.11 -9.28 1.99
N ASN A 236 -8.37 -9.85 1.03
CA ASN A 236 -7.77 -11.19 1.18
C ASN A 236 -6.37 -11.18 1.80
N HIS A 237 -5.63 -10.08 1.76
CA HIS A 237 -4.28 -10.00 2.34
C HIS A 237 -4.28 -10.16 3.86
N GLY A 238 -5.34 -9.66 4.51
CA GLY A 238 -5.54 -9.82 5.94
C GLY A 238 -5.93 -11.24 6.39
N GLU A 239 -6.20 -12.20 5.48
CA GLU A 239 -6.70 -13.54 5.87
C GLU A 239 -5.69 -14.34 6.72
N LEU A 240 -6.13 -14.76 7.91
CA LEU A 240 -5.32 -15.55 8.84
C LEU A 240 -5.52 -17.05 8.59
N ARG A 241 -4.60 -17.66 7.84
CA ARG A 241 -4.64 -19.08 7.48
C ARG A 241 -3.93 -19.95 8.51
N ALA A 242 -4.57 -20.21 9.65
CA ALA A 242 -4.15 -21.27 10.57
C ALA A 242 -5.20 -22.39 10.67
N ASN A 243 -4.73 -23.65 10.75
CA ASN A 243 -5.59 -24.82 10.89
C ASN A 243 -6.51 -24.68 12.11
N GLY A 244 -7.82 -24.73 11.89
CA GLY A 244 -8.84 -24.65 12.95
C GLY A 244 -9.29 -23.23 13.31
N MET A 245 -8.78 -22.19 12.63
CA MET A 245 -9.29 -20.82 12.78
C MET A 245 -10.61 -20.65 12.03
N SER A 246 -11.52 -19.85 12.59
CA SER A 246 -12.74 -19.45 11.90
C SER A 246 -12.40 -18.66 10.63
N GLN A 247 -13.24 -18.77 9.58
CA GLN A 247 -13.14 -17.94 8.37
C GLN A 247 -13.25 -16.42 8.63
N GLU A 248 -13.44 -15.99 9.88
CA GLU A 248 -13.61 -14.59 10.27
C GLU A 248 -12.34 -13.88 10.74
N ALA A 249 -11.24 -14.62 10.94
CA ALA A 249 -10.00 -14.03 11.46
C ALA A 249 -9.24 -13.33 10.32
N ASN A 250 -9.28 -12.00 10.31
CA ASN A 250 -8.70 -11.17 9.27
C ASN A 250 -8.12 -9.86 9.85
N ALA A 251 -6.91 -9.48 9.46
CA ALA A 251 -6.21 -8.30 9.97
C ALA A 251 -6.90 -6.98 9.60
N ASP A 252 -7.44 -6.83 8.38
CA ASP A 252 -8.26 -5.66 8.03
C ASP A 252 -9.47 -5.55 8.96
N ARG A 253 -10.10 -6.69 9.28
CA ARG A 253 -11.25 -6.71 10.21
C ARG A 253 -10.85 -6.21 11.60
N ILE A 254 -9.65 -6.57 12.07
CA ILE A 254 -9.11 -6.07 13.33
C ILE A 254 -8.91 -4.55 13.26
N VAL A 255 -8.29 -4.03 12.20
CA VAL A 255 -8.16 -2.58 11.95
C VAL A 255 -9.52 -1.90 12.04
N TYR A 256 -10.51 -2.38 11.30
CA TYR A 256 -11.84 -1.78 11.30
C TYR A 256 -12.53 -1.85 12.66
N MET A 257 -12.37 -2.95 13.41
CA MET A 257 -12.91 -3.06 14.77
C MET A 257 -12.24 -2.12 15.76
N MET A 258 -10.93 -1.88 15.59
CA MET A 258 -10.19 -0.90 16.39
C MET A 258 -10.63 0.52 16.05
N LEU A 259 -10.76 0.87 14.77
CA LEU A 259 -11.30 2.15 14.32
C LEU A 259 -12.74 2.40 14.83
N ASP A 260 -13.64 1.42 14.67
CA ASP A 260 -15.01 1.47 15.20
C ASP A 260 -15.00 1.74 16.72
N ARG A 261 -14.13 1.05 17.45
CA ARG A 261 -13.96 1.27 18.88
C ARG A 261 -13.41 2.66 19.21
N MET A 262 -12.44 3.16 18.46
CA MET A 262 -11.86 4.50 18.65
C MET A 262 -12.91 5.57 18.42
N VAL A 263 -13.71 5.45 17.36
CA VAL A 263 -14.84 6.36 17.09
C VAL A 263 -15.84 6.35 18.25
N ARG A 264 -16.29 5.17 18.71
CA ARG A 264 -17.24 5.05 19.85
C ARG A 264 -16.73 5.61 21.19
N LEU A 265 -15.41 5.77 21.34
CA LEU A 265 -14.77 6.29 22.55
C LEU A 265 -14.32 7.75 22.41
N SER A 266 -14.49 8.32 21.21
CA SER A 266 -14.21 9.72 20.92
C SER A 266 -15.47 10.56 20.99
N ASP A 267 -15.33 11.88 20.91
CA ASP A 267 -16.44 12.84 20.86
C ASP A 267 -16.95 13.07 19.42
N LEU A 268 -16.75 12.08 18.52
CA LEU A 268 -17.15 12.16 17.11
C LEU A 268 -18.62 11.73 16.95
N ASP A 269 -19.54 12.55 17.44
CA ASP A 269 -20.98 12.25 17.47
C ASP A 269 -21.64 12.27 16.07
N ASN A 270 -20.94 12.77 15.05
CA ASN A 270 -21.40 12.83 13.66
C ASN A 270 -20.88 11.67 12.78
N VAL A 271 -20.34 10.60 13.36
CA VAL A 271 -19.79 9.46 12.61
C VAL A 271 -20.66 8.21 12.73
N THR A 272 -21.10 7.67 11.60
CA THR A 272 -21.67 6.33 11.47
C THR A 272 -20.62 5.34 11.00
N PHE A 273 -20.37 4.28 11.77
CA PHE A 273 -19.36 3.27 11.42
C PHE A 273 -20.00 1.91 11.09
N ILE A 274 -19.81 1.44 9.85
CA ILE A 274 -20.43 0.23 9.31
C ILE A 274 -19.34 -0.75 8.88
N ARG A 275 -19.36 -1.97 9.42
CA ARG A 275 -18.37 -3.01 9.09
C ARG A 275 -19.06 -4.26 8.56
N SER A 276 -18.42 -4.90 7.58
CA SER A 276 -18.86 -6.21 7.13
C SER A 276 -18.54 -7.27 8.18
N GLY A 277 -19.40 -8.29 8.25
CA GLY A 277 -19.10 -9.52 8.99
C GLY A 277 -18.14 -10.40 8.17
N ALA A 278 -18.29 -11.72 8.28
CA ALA A 278 -17.55 -12.67 7.44
C ALA A 278 -18.08 -12.75 5.98
N THR A 279 -18.71 -11.68 5.48
CA THR A 279 -19.32 -11.64 4.14
C THR A 279 -18.35 -11.04 3.12
N ALA A 280 -18.47 -11.47 1.87
CA ALA A 280 -17.65 -10.96 0.76
C ALA A 280 -18.07 -9.58 0.25
N PHE A 281 -19.04 -8.94 0.89
CA PHE A 281 -19.57 -7.63 0.53
C PHE A 281 -20.30 -6.99 1.71
N ILE A 282 -20.56 -5.69 1.57
CA ILE A 282 -21.47 -4.91 2.40
C ILE A 282 -22.32 -3.98 1.52
N ASN A 283 -23.56 -3.73 1.94
CA ASN A 283 -24.40 -2.71 1.32
C ASN A 283 -24.60 -1.58 2.31
N PHE A 284 -24.73 -0.37 1.79
CA PHE A 284 -24.97 0.84 2.56
C PHE A 284 -25.85 1.80 1.76
N THR A 285 -26.24 2.89 2.38
CA THR A 285 -27.10 3.92 1.79
C THR A 285 -26.40 5.27 1.83
N MET A 286 -26.66 6.07 0.80
CA MET A 286 -26.23 7.48 0.66
C MET A 286 -27.47 8.35 0.46
N ARG A 287 -27.37 9.68 0.66
CA ARG A 287 -28.49 10.61 0.51
C ARG A 287 -29.74 10.12 1.26
N ASN A 288 -29.59 9.82 2.55
CA ASN A 288 -30.65 9.29 3.43
C ASN A 288 -31.47 8.11 2.85
N GLY A 289 -30.84 7.22 2.08
CA GLY A 289 -31.51 6.04 1.53
C GLY A 289 -31.99 6.16 0.08
N LEU A 290 -31.78 7.29 -0.60
CA LEU A 290 -32.11 7.42 -2.02
C LEU A 290 -31.25 6.51 -2.91
N HIS A 291 -29.96 6.38 -2.58
CA HIS A 291 -29.04 5.53 -3.34
C HIS A 291 -28.49 4.41 -2.48
N ARG A 292 -28.38 3.23 -3.08
CA ARG A 292 -27.78 2.05 -2.44
C ARG A 292 -26.40 1.77 -3.01
N GLY A 293 -25.39 1.84 -2.13
CA GLY A 293 -24.02 1.44 -2.43
C GLY A 293 -23.78 -0.05 -2.16
N HIS A 294 -22.89 -0.65 -2.94
CA HIS A 294 -22.42 -2.03 -2.78
C HIS A 294 -20.89 -2.10 -2.78
N LEU A 295 -20.30 -2.36 -1.63
CA LEU A 295 -18.85 -2.47 -1.48
C LEU A 295 -18.45 -3.94 -1.38
N ARG A 296 -17.42 -4.33 -2.14
CA ARG A 296 -16.77 -5.65 -2.06
C ARG A 296 -15.30 -5.50 -2.37
N HIS A 297 -14.44 -6.38 -1.85
CA HIS A 297 -13.01 -6.27 -2.16
C HIS A 297 -12.69 -6.62 -3.62
N GLY A 298 -13.11 -7.79 -4.11
CA GLY A 298 -12.99 -8.11 -5.55
C GLY A 298 -12.29 -9.42 -5.89
N GLN A 299 -11.66 -10.11 -4.92
CA GLN A 299 -10.95 -11.40 -5.12
C GLN A 299 -11.76 -12.49 -5.84
N ASN A 300 -13.10 -12.44 -5.77
CA ASN A 300 -14.01 -13.41 -6.37
C ASN A 300 -14.66 -12.91 -7.69
N CYS A 301 -14.23 -11.74 -8.15
CA CYS A 301 -14.66 -11.11 -9.40
C CYS A 301 -13.74 -11.54 -10.56
N LEU A 302 -14.09 -11.10 -11.77
CA LEU A 302 -13.18 -11.17 -12.92
C LEU A 302 -12.51 -9.80 -13.09
N PRO A 303 -11.28 -9.74 -13.64
CA PRO A 303 -10.57 -8.47 -13.87
C PRO A 303 -11.37 -7.49 -14.72
N HIS A 304 -12.15 -7.99 -15.69
CA HIS A 304 -13.03 -7.18 -16.54
C HIS A 304 -14.48 -7.65 -16.42
N ILE A 305 -15.36 -6.71 -16.09
CA ILE A 305 -16.81 -6.94 -16.04
C ILE A 305 -17.36 -7.14 -17.45
N GLY A 306 -16.84 -6.43 -18.46
CA GLY A 306 -17.33 -6.47 -19.86
C GLY A 306 -17.46 -7.85 -20.52
N THR A 307 -16.83 -8.89 -19.98
CA THR A 307 -17.00 -10.27 -20.45
C THR A 307 -18.39 -10.81 -20.15
N ALA A 308 -18.88 -11.78 -20.94
CA ALA A 308 -20.20 -12.38 -20.69
C ALA A 308 -20.32 -12.98 -19.27
N SER A 309 -19.25 -13.63 -18.78
CA SER A 309 -19.19 -14.19 -17.42
C SER A 309 -19.17 -13.09 -16.35
N GLY A 310 -18.38 -12.03 -16.56
CA GLY A 310 -18.30 -10.87 -15.67
C GLY A 310 -19.65 -10.18 -15.54
N GLN A 311 -20.26 -9.84 -16.68
CA GLN A 311 -21.60 -9.25 -16.74
C GLN A 311 -22.65 -10.15 -16.06
N ASN A 312 -22.64 -11.47 -16.29
CA ASN A 312 -23.60 -12.37 -15.66
C ASN A 312 -23.47 -12.40 -14.13
N LYS A 313 -22.24 -12.48 -13.59
CA LYS A 313 -21.99 -12.42 -12.14
C LYS A 313 -22.48 -11.11 -11.55
N TRP A 314 -22.05 -9.99 -12.13
CA TRP A 314 -22.41 -8.66 -11.63
C TRP A 314 -23.90 -8.38 -11.74
N ARG A 315 -24.58 -8.82 -12.82
CA ARG A 315 -26.05 -8.72 -12.93
C ARG A 315 -26.75 -9.52 -11.85
N GLY A 316 -26.27 -10.73 -11.55
CA GLY A 316 -26.80 -11.53 -10.45
C GLY A 316 -26.70 -10.83 -9.10
N TRP A 317 -25.56 -10.18 -8.82
CA TRP A 317 -25.40 -9.36 -7.61
C TRP A 317 -26.26 -8.11 -7.63
N GLN A 318 -26.37 -7.42 -8.76
CA GLN A 318 -27.22 -6.23 -8.89
C GLN A 318 -28.70 -6.58 -8.65
N ILE A 319 -29.20 -7.68 -9.23
CA ILE A 319 -30.59 -8.13 -9.01
C ILE A 319 -30.79 -8.52 -7.54
N LYS A 320 -29.85 -9.25 -6.93
CA LYS A 320 -29.96 -9.73 -5.55
C LYS A 320 -29.86 -8.60 -4.52
N HIS A 321 -29.00 -7.62 -4.77
CA HIS A 321 -28.65 -6.58 -3.82
C HIS A 321 -29.25 -5.22 -4.17
N GLY A 322 -29.86 -5.05 -5.34
CA GLY A 322 -30.57 -3.83 -5.74
C GLY A 322 -29.73 -2.56 -5.63
N PHE A 323 -28.41 -2.63 -5.86
CA PHE A 323 -27.54 -1.47 -5.74
C PHE A 323 -27.65 -0.54 -6.94
N ASP A 324 -27.41 0.75 -6.70
CA ASP A 324 -27.37 1.81 -7.69
C ASP A 324 -25.94 2.09 -8.16
N ILE A 325 -24.96 1.87 -7.28
CA ILE A 325 -23.52 1.92 -7.56
C ILE A 325 -22.79 0.82 -6.78
N ALA A 326 -21.70 0.30 -7.33
CA ALA A 326 -20.83 -0.63 -6.64
C ALA A 326 -19.36 -0.21 -6.68
N TYR A 327 -18.60 -0.74 -5.72
CA TYR A 327 -17.18 -0.44 -5.50
C TYR A 327 -16.40 -1.74 -5.36
N ARG A 328 -15.18 -1.76 -5.91
CA ARG A 328 -14.22 -2.86 -5.74
C ARG A 328 -12.76 -2.40 -5.80
N GLY A 329 -11.85 -3.24 -5.34
CA GLY A 329 -10.39 -3.10 -5.49
C GLY A 329 -9.79 -4.38 -6.08
N HIS A 330 -8.76 -4.91 -5.43
CA HIS A 330 -8.06 -6.18 -5.68
C HIS A 330 -7.12 -6.22 -6.89
N TYR A 331 -7.43 -5.49 -7.95
CA TYR A 331 -6.61 -5.50 -9.18
C TYR A 331 -5.71 -4.28 -9.33
N HIS A 332 -5.71 -3.38 -8.35
CA HIS A 332 -4.87 -2.16 -8.30
C HIS A 332 -5.04 -1.20 -9.48
N GLU A 333 -6.04 -1.38 -10.35
CA GLU A 333 -6.31 -0.49 -11.48
C GLU A 333 -7.49 0.44 -11.22
N PHE A 334 -7.38 1.68 -11.66
CA PHE A 334 -8.56 2.54 -11.78
C PHE A 334 -9.44 2.11 -12.95
N LYS A 335 -10.70 1.71 -12.68
CA LYS A 335 -11.69 1.39 -13.73
C LYS A 335 -13.07 1.89 -13.36
N LEU A 336 -13.76 2.50 -14.32
CA LEU A 336 -15.21 2.70 -14.26
C LEU A 336 -15.87 1.77 -15.29
N GLU A 337 -16.45 0.68 -14.80
CA GLU A 337 -17.21 -0.26 -15.62
C GLU A 337 -18.71 -0.14 -15.30
N HIS A 338 -19.55 -0.78 -16.11
CA HIS A 338 -20.99 -0.77 -15.91
C HIS A 338 -21.55 -2.18 -15.93
N VAL A 339 -22.53 -2.40 -15.05
CA VAL A 339 -23.43 -3.55 -15.12
C VAL A 339 -24.84 -3.04 -15.41
N MET A 340 -25.32 -3.30 -16.62
CA MET A 340 -26.50 -2.61 -17.16
C MET A 340 -26.26 -1.09 -17.13
N ASN A 341 -27.11 -0.31 -16.45
CA ASN A 341 -26.95 1.14 -16.30
C ASN A 341 -26.41 1.53 -14.91
N ARG A 342 -25.79 0.60 -14.16
CA ARG A 342 -25.26 0.86 -12.82
C ARG A 342 -23.72 0.91 -12.86
N PRO A 343 -23.10 2.01 -12.40
CA PRO A 343 -21.64 2.11 -12.35
C PRO A 343 -21.05 1.13 -11.34
N VAL A 344 -19.89 0.58 -11.69
CA VAL A 344 -19.02 -0.19 -10.81
C VAL A 344 -17.65 0.46 -10.86
N LEU A 345 -17.27 1.12 -9.77
CA LEU A 345 -15.99 1.79 -9.63
C LEU A 345 -14.95 0.83 -9.04
N MET A 346 -13.80 0.73 -9.69
CA MET A 346 -12.60 0.12 -9.14
C MET A 346 -11.59 1.21 -8.85
N SER A 347 -11.19 1.32 -7.59
CA SER A 347 -10.13 2.26 -7.20
C SER A 347 -8.78 1.62 -7.46
N GLY A 348 -7.80 2.47 -7.78
CA GLY A 348 -6.40 2.06 -7.79
C GLY A 348 -5.90 1.72 -6.39
N SER A 349 -4.64 1.33 -6.32
CA SER A 349 -3.89 1.13 -5.08
C SER A 349 -2.97 2.32 -4.83
N ILE A 350 -2.61 2.63 -3.59
CA ILE A 350 -1.48 3.54 -3.32
C ILE A 350 -0.13 2.83 -3.40
N CYS A 351 -0.13 1.51 -3.33
CA CYS A 351 1.04 0.67 -3.50
C CYS A 351 1.28 0.49 -5.01
N PRO A 352 2.49 0.78 -5.51
CA PRO A 352 2.81 0.54 -6.91
C PRO A 352 2.75 -0.97 -7.22
N PRO A 353 2.56 -1.33 -8.50
CA PRO A 353 2.63 -2.72 -8.92
C PRO A 353 3.99 -3.32 -8.57
N SER A 354 3.98 -4.57 -8.13
CA SER A 354 5.17 -5.36 -7.83
C SER A 354 5.44 -6.37 -8.95
N ASP A 355 6.46 -7.23 -8.79
CA ASP A 355 6.77 -8.33 -9.71
C ASP A 355 5.54 -9.21 -10.05
N TYR A 356 4.57 -9.33 -9.14
CA TYR A 356 3.36 -10.11 -9.40
C TYR A 356 2.44 -9.41 -10.41
N GLU A 357 2.14 -8.12 -10.22
CA GLU A 357 1.33 -7.32 -11.14
C GLU A 357 2.02 -7.19 -12.50
N GLU A 358 3.34 -7.03 -12.51
CA GLU A 358 4.17 -7.03 -13.73
C GLU A 358 4.08 -8.38 -14.46
N SER A 359 4.08 -9.51 -13.74
CA SER A 359 3.90 -10.84 -14.34
C SER A 359 2.54 -11.03 -15.03
N LEU A 360 1.54 -10.22 -14.64
CA LEU A 360 0.23 -10.17 -15.27
C LEU A 360 0.13 -9.08 -16.35
N SER A 361 1.20 -8.29 -16.55
CA SER A 361 1.26 -7.11 -17.42
C SER A 361 0.15 -6.10 -17.13
N VAL A 362 -0.16 -5.91 -15.84
CA VAL A 362 -1.16 -4.97 -15.36
C VAL A 362 -0.46 -3.82 -14.65
N TRP A 363 -0.70 -2.60 -15.11
CA TRP A 363 -0.13 -1.39 -14.54
C TRP A 363 -1.19 -0.29 -14.42
N SER A 364 -1.18 0.39 -13.28
CA SER A 364 -1.94 1.62 -13.05
C SER A 364 -1.11 2.54 -12.17
N GLU A 365 -1.17 3.83 -12.45
CA GLU A 365 -0.70 4.87 -11.54
C GLU A 365 -1.35 4.67 -10.16
N PRO A 366 -0.58 4.79 -9.07
CA PRO A 366 -1.14 4.79 -7.74
C PRO A 366 -2.23 5.86 -7.62
N ALA A 367 -3.42 5.47 -7.16
CA ALA A 367 -4.55 6.38 -7.12
C ALA A 367 -5.61 5.99 -6.08
N ALA A 368 -6.23 7.00 -5.46
CA ALA A 368 -7.52 6.87 -4.78
C ALA A 368 -8.62 7.47 -5.67
N THR A 369 -9.89 7.28 -5.29
CA THR A 369 -11.01 7.86 -6.05
C THR A 369 -11.94 8.65 -5.16
N VAL A 370 -12.31 9.84 -5.61
CA VAL A 370 -13.33 10.68 -4.98
C VAL A 370 -14.42 11.01 -5.98
N HIS A 371 -15.68 10.95 -5.57
CA HIS A 371 -16.81 11.21 -6.44
C HIS A 371 -17.98 11.84 -5.67
N GLY A 372 -18.87 12.50 -6.39
CA GLY A 372 -20.07 13.12 -5.82
C GLY A 372 -21.31 12.28 -5.99
N VAL A 373 -22.30 12.56 -5.13
CA VAL A 373 -23.63 11.95 -5.14
C VAL A 373 -24.68 13.04 -5.00
N THR A 374 -25.65 13.06 -5.91
CA THR A 374 -26.83 13.93 -5.84
C THR A 374 -28.07 13.07 -5.66
N ASP A 375 -29.24 13.68 -5.46
CA ASP A 375 -30.51 12.94 -5.38
C ASP A 375 -30.81 12.14 -6.65
N ASP A 376 -30.41 12.64 -7.81
CA ASP A 376 -30.65 11.99 -9.11
C ASP A 376 -29.56 10.97 -9.49
N TYR A 377 -28.31 11.22 -9.11
CA TYR A 377 -27.16 10.47 -9.61
C TYR A 377 -26.31 9.88 -8.47
N PRO A 378 -26.15 8.53 -8.41
CA PRO A 378 -25.23 7.89 -7.46
C PRO A 378 -23.74 8.13 -7.80
N LEU A 379 -23.47 8.66 -9.00
CA LEU A 379 -22.15 9.07 -9.50
C LEU A 379 -22.34 10.35 -10.33
N ALA A 380 -22.27 11.51 -9.69
CA ALA A 380 -22.50 12.81 -10.35
C ALA A 380 -21.24 13.36 -11.03
N TRP A 381 -20.09 13.17 -10.41
CA TRP A 381 -18.76 13.54 -10.90
C TRP A 381 -17.73 12.61 -10.27
N LEU A 382 -16.55 12.45 -10.88
CA LEU A 382 -15.49 11.53 -10.43
C LEU A 382 -14.12 12.13 -10.70
N TYR A 383 -13.26 12.14 -9.68
CA TYR A 383 -11.85 12.52 -9.78
C TYR A 383 -10.97 11.38 -9.27
N PRO A 384 -10.04 10.85 -10.08
CA PRO A 384 -8.94 10.05 -9.56
C PRO A 384 -7.95 10.97 -8.83
N VAL A 385 -7.61 10.64 -7.59
CA VAL A 385 -6.57 11.31 -6.81
C VAL A 385 -5.27 10.56 -7.07
N GLN A 386 -4.45 11.09 -7.98
CA GLN A 386 -3.16 10.51 -8.35
C GLN A 386 -2.05 11.05 -7.45
N PHE A 387 -1.08 10.20 -7.11
CA PHE A 387 0.14 10.62 -6.43
C PHE A 387 1.16 11.00 -7.50
N ARG A 388 1.60 12.26 -7.51
CA ARG A 388 2.78 12.62 -8.30
C ARG A 388 4.00 12.29 -7.47
N ASP A 389 5.02 11.69 -8.08
CA ASP A 389 6.34 11.61 -7.47
C ASP A 389 6.82 13.05 -7.22
N THR A 390 7.00 13.39 -5.96
CA THR A 390 7.52 14.68 -5.51
C THR A 390 9.02 14.74 -5.81
N ASP A 391 9.38 14.92 -7.08
CA ASP A 391 10.76 15.19 -7.51
C ASP A 391 10.82 16.02 -8.82
N SER A 392 9.82 16.86 -9.09
CA SER A 392 9.85 17.78 -10.24
C SER A 392 9.62 19.27 -9.93
N ASP A 393 9.46 19.65 -8.67
CA ASP A 393 9.41 21.07 -8.26
C ASP A 393 10.80 21.64 -7.90
N ALA A 394 11.84 21.22 -8.61
CA ALA A 394 13.04 22.04 -8.70
C ALA A 394 12.66 23.27 -9.55
N PRO A 395 12.75 24.51 -9.02
CA PRO A 395 12.49 25.69 -9.84
C PRO A 395 13.44 25.68 -11.02
N ASP A 396 12.87 25.77 -12.24
CA ASP A 396 13.63 25.97 -13.48
C ASP A 396 14.54 27.20 -13.30
N PRO A 397 15.87 27.06 -13.29
CA PRO A 397 16.77 28.20 -13.10
C PRO A 397 16.79 29.16 -14.31
N ALA A 398 16.04 28.92 -15.38
CA ALA A 398 16.22 29.58 -16.67
C ALA A 398 15.18 30.64 -17.04
N LEU A 399 14.33 31.13 -16.12
CA LEU A 399 13.34 32.18 -16.44
C LEU A 399 13.42 33.46 -15.60
N ASP A 400 14.57 33.73 -14.98
CA ASP A 400 14.84 35.01 -14.32
C ASP A 400 15.98 35.75 -15.04
N GLY A 401 15.65 36.39 -16.17
CA GLY A 401 16.71 37.01 -16.97
C GLY A 401 16.34 37.77 -18.23
N GLN A 402 15.12 38.30 -18.41
CA GLN A 402 14.89 39.34 -19.42
C GLN A 402 13.89 40.40 -18.90
N SER A 403 14.43 41.47 -18.31
CA SER A 403 13.70 42.74 -18.20
C SER A 403 13.50 43.35 -19.59
N PRO A 404 12.32 43.91 -19.92
CA PRO A 404 12.14 44.64 -21.16
C PRO A 404 12.81 46.02 -21.03
N MET A 405 13.83 46.27 -21.84
CA MET A 405 14.31 47.64 -22.07
C MET A 405 13.21 48.42 -22.80
N VAL A 406 12.61 49.35 -22.06
CA VAL A 406 11.86 50.47 -22.60
C VAL A 406 12.87 51.44 -23.23
N THR A 407 12.76 51.69 -24.53
CA THR A 407 13.33 52.88 -25.16
C THR A 407 12.22 53.70 -25.80
N ALA A 408 12.34 55.00 -25.59
CA ALA A 408 11.41 56.09 -25.89
C ALA A 408 11.04 56.27 -27.37
#